data_AF-A0AAV3X6X2-F1
#
_entry.id   AF-A0AAV3X6X2-F1
#
_cell.length_a   1.000
_cell.length_b   1.000
_cell.length_c   1.000
_cell.angle_alpha   90.00
_cell.angle_beta   90.00
_cell.angle_gamma   90.00
#
_symmetry.space_group_name_H-M   'P 1'
#
loop_
_entity.id
_entity.type
_entity.pdbx_description
1 polymer ?
#
loop_
_entity_poly.entity_id
_entity_poly.type
_entity_poly.pdbx_seq_one_letter_code
_entity_poly.pdbx_strand_id
1 'polypeptide(L)'
;MNDIGTSYLFWLGWFFGLGGLHRLYNKKIGTGLLWFCTWGLFGVGQFIDLVLVPNMVDEHNAQTRAKLGLSPTGVPLTQAAVAAAVVQTPREQLMVKLVKAAAVRGGKITVTQAVMDTGVGFAEVEATLKEMVQSGYIDVGNDPVSGVVIYDFIEL
;
A
#
# COMPACT_ATOMS: atom_id res chain seq x y z
N MET A 1 -2.22 14.97 -11.47
CA MET A 1 -3.53 14.77 -12.14
C MET A 1 -3.96 16.12 -12.68
N ASN A 2 -4.59 16.15 -13.84
CA ASN A 2 -5.07 17.39 -14.42
C ASN A 2 -6.32 17.85 -13.69
N ASP A 3 -6.43 19.15 -13.49
CA ASP A 3 -7.60 19.78 -12.88
C ASP A 3 -8.54 20.33 -13.97
N ILE A 4 -9.84 20.19 -13.71
CA ILE A 4 -10.89 20.67 -14.62
C ILE A 4 -10.87 22.20 -14.66
N GLY A 5 -10.70 22.87 -13.52
CA GLY A 5 -10.62 24.32 -13.43
C GLY A 5 -9.44 24.89 -14.23
N THR A 6 -8.27 24.26 -14.12
CA THR A 6 -7.08 24.63 -14.91
C THR A 6 -7.31 24.41 -16.41
N SER A 7 -8.03 23.37 -16.81
CA SER A 7 -8.40 23.16 -18.22
C SER A 7 -9.31 24.26 -18.76
N TYR A 8 -10.28 24.73 -17.96
CA TYR A 8 -11.13 25.87 -18.32
C TYR A 8 -10.38 27.20 -18.34
N LEU A 9 -9.39 27.38 -17.47
CA LEU A 9 -8.52 28.56 -17.52
C LEU A 9 -7.75 28.63 -18.84
N PHE A 10 -7.23 27.49 -19.31
CA PHE A 10 -6.60 27.43 -20.63
C PHE A 10 -7.59 27.60 -21.78
N TRP A 11 -8.85 27.20 -21.61
CA TRP A 11 -9.92 27.48 -22.57
C TRP A 11 -10.20 28.99 -22.66
N LEU A 12 -10.20 29.73 -21.54
CA LEU A 12 -10.31 31.21 -21.54
C LEU A 12 -9.15 31.90 -22.29
N GLY A 13 -8.00 31.24 -22.41
CA GLY A 13 -6.88 31.69 -23.24
C GLY A 13 -7.26 31.94 -24.72
N TRP A 14 -8.37 31.35 -25.17
CA TRP A 14 -9.02 31.65 -26.44
C TRP A 14 -9.24 33.15 -26.69
N PHE A 15 -9.67 33.92 -25.68
CA PHE A 15 -9.94 35.35 -25.83
C PHE A 15 -8.70 36.17 -26.20
N PHE A 16 -7.51 35.62 -25.93
CA PHE A 16 -6.21 36.20 -26.25
C PHE A 16 -5.59 35.60 -27.53
N GLY A 17 -6.36 34.81 -28.27
CA GLY A 17 -5.91 34.15 -29.50
C GLY A 17 -5.10 32.87 -29.29
N LEU A 18 -5.06 32.35 -28.06
CA LEU A 18 -4.38 31.09 -27.73
C LEU A 18 -5.36 29.92 -27.72
N GLY A 19 -6.10 29.74 -28.82
CA GLY A 19 -7.06 28.65 -28.97
C GLY A 19 -6.42 27.27 -28.92
N GLY A 20 -7.04 26.31 -28.23
CA GLY A 20 -6.59 24.91 -28.22
C GLY A 20 -5.59 24.54 -27.13
N LEU A 21 -5.17 25.48 -26.27
CA LEU A 21 -4.30 25.22 -25.12
C LEU A 21 -4.89 24.19 -24.15
N HIS A 22 -6.21 24.22 -23.92
CA HIS A 22 -6.90 23.25 -23.06
C HIS A 22 -6.83 21.81 -23.59
N ARG A 23 -6.72 21.61 -24.91
CA ARG A 23 -6.51 20.29 -25.54
C ARG A 23 -5.06 19.82 -25.41
N LEU A 24 -4.10 20.75 -25.53
CA LEU A 24 -2.67 20.47 -25.33
C LEU A 24 -2.38 20.09 -23.88
N TYR A 25 -3.00 20.78 -22.91
CA TYR A 25 -2.92 20.47 -21.48
C TYR A 25 -3.41 19.03 -21.19
N ASN A 26 -4.48 18.60 -21.84
CA ASN A 26 -5.03 17.24 -21.75
C ASN A 26 -4.31 16.22 -22.66
N LYS A 27 -3.07 16.51 -23.09
CA LYS A 27 -2.21 15.66 -23.92
C LYS A 27 -2.77 15.30 -25.31
N LYS A 28 -3.81 15.98 -25.80
CA LYS A 28 -4.33 15.80 -27.15
C LYS A 28 -3.60 16.71 -28.14
N ILE A 29 -2.32 16.44 -28.36
CA ILE A 29 -1.39 17.29 -29.15
C ILE A 29 -1.90 17.56 -30.56
N GLY A 30 -2.31 16.52 -31.30
CA GLY A 30 -2.79 16.67 -32.68
C GLY A 30 -4.01 17.59 -32.78
N THR A 31 -5.05 17.36 -31.97
CA THR A 31 -6.25 18.20 -31.98
C THR A 31 -6.02 19.59 -31.39
N GLY A 32 -5.10 19.72 -30.43
CA GLY A 32 -4.76 21.03 -29.85
C GLY A 32 -4.02 21.93 -30.84
N LEU A 33 -3.09 21.37 -31.62
CA LEU A 33 -2.41 22.11 -32.69
C LEU A 33 -3.37 22.47 -33.83
N LEU A 34 -4.28 21.56 -34.20
CA LEU A 34 -5.35 21.86 -35.14
C LEU A 34 -6.24 23.01 -34.65
N TRP A 35 -6.67 22.99 -33.39
CA TRP A 35 -7.45 24.09 -32.78
C TRP A 35 -6.65 25.39 -32.71
N PHE A 36 -5.33 25.34 -32.52
CA PHE A 36 -4.49 26.52 -32.53
C PHE A 36 -4.39 27.14 -33.93
N CYS A 37 -4.10 26.32 -34.95
CA CYS A 37 -3.96 26.77 -36.34
C CYS A 37 -5.28 27.23 -36.98
N THR A 38 -6.42 26.71 -36.53
CA THR A 38 -7.75 27.01 -37.10
C THR A 38 -8.54 28.03 -36.29
N TRP A 39 -7.95 28.58 -35.23
CA TRP A 39 -8.69 29.36 -34.23
C TRP A 39 -9.94 28.57 -33.81
N GLY A 40 -9.75 27.42 -33.17
CA GLY A 40 -10.79 26.56 -32.61
C GLY A 40 -11.84 26.07 -33.61
N LEU A 41 -11.52 26.11 -34.92
CA LEU A 41 -12.44 25.98 -36.06
C LEU A 41 -13.52 27.09 -36.13
N PHE A 42 -13.08 28.33 -36.34
CA PHE A 42 -13.91 29.55 -36.45
C PHE A 42 -14.74 29.88 -35.19
N GLY A 43 -14.29 29.44 -34.02
CA GLY A 43 -14.93 29.74 -32.73
C GLY A 43 -16.10 28.83 -32.34
N VAL A 44 -16.72 28.11 -33.29
CA VAL A 44 -17.79 27.14 -32.97
C VAL A 44 -17.25 25.97 -32.14
N GLY A 45 -16.06 25.48 -32.47
CA GLY A 45 -15.43 24.39 -31.74
C GLY A 45 -15.12 24.71 -30.27
N GLN A 46 -15.06 25.99 -29.88
CA GLN A 46 -14.88 26.34 -28.46
C GLN A 46 -16.12 26.18 -27.61
N PHE A 47 -17.30 26.38 -28.19
CA PHE A 47 -18.56 26.13 -27.47
C PHE A 47 -18.76 24.62 -27.23
N ILE A 48 -18.40 23.80 -28.21
CA ILE A 48 -18.43 22.33 -28.09
C ILE A 48 -17.45 21.87 -27.01
N ASP A 49 -16.29 22.54 -26.90
CA ASP A 49 -15.27 22.18 -25.93
C ASP A 49 -15.69 22.41 -24.46
N LEU A 50 -16.68 23.27 -24.18
CA LEU A 50 -17.23 23.41 -22.83
C LEU A 50 -17.83 22.09 -22.30
N VAL A 51 -18.42 21.28 -23.18
CA VAL A 51 -18.99 19.97 -22.82
C VAL A 51 -17.93 18.86 -22.87
N LEU A 52 -16.92 19.03 -23.73
CA LEU A 52 -15.88 18.03 -23.94
C LEU A 52 -14.75 18.07 -22.90
N VAL A 53 -14.44 19.24 -22.31
CA VAL A 53 -13.34 19.41 -21.35
C VAL A 53 -13.39 18.42 -20.18
N PRO A 54 -14.53 18.20 -19.49
CA PRO A 54 -14.61 17.24 -18.38
C PRO A 54 -14.20 15.83 -18.81
N ASN A 55 -14.73 15.36 -19.95
CA ASN A 55 -14.40 14.04 -20.50
C ASN A 55 -12.91 13.92 -20.85
N MET A 56 -12.29 14.98 -21.38
CA MET A 56 -10.86 14.97 -21.71
C MET A 56 -9.97 14.88 -20.46
N VAL A 57 -10.35 15.56 -19.38
CA VAL A 57 -9.64 15.53 -18.11
C VAL A 57 -9.78 14.16 -17.44
N ASP A 58 -11.00 13.62 -17.42
CA ASP A 58 -11.29 12.31 -16.85
C ASP A 58 -10.53 11.20 -17.58
N GLU A 59 -10.53 11.22 -18.91
CA GLU A 59 -9.79 10.25 -19.72
C GLU A 59 -8.27 10.33 -19.47
N HIS A 60 -7.71 11.54 -19.38
CA HIS A 60 -6.29 11.72 -19.08
C HIS A 60 -5.94 11.25 -17.65
N ASN A 61 -6.78 11.57 -16.67
CA ASN A 61 -6.60 11.18 -15.29
C ASN A 61 -6.77 9.66 -15.11
N ALA A 62 -7.71 9.03 -15.82
CA ALA A 62 -7.90 7.59 -15.84
C ALA A 62 -6.68 6.87 -16.43
N GLN A 63 -6.14 7.35 -17.56
CA GLN A 63 -4.91 6.79 -18.14
C GLN A 63 -3.70 6.95 -17.21
N THR A 64 -3.57 8.10 -16.56
CA THR A 64 -2.48 8.37 -15.61
C THR A 64 -2.60 7.45 -14.39
N ARG A 65 -3.81 7.25 -13.87
CA ARG A 65 -4.09 6.29 -12.78
C ARG A 65 -3.75 4.86 -13.17
N ALA A 66 -4.15 4.42 -14.37
CA ALA A 66 -3.85 3.08 -14.86
C ALA A 66 -2.33 2.84 -14.97
N LYS A 67 -1.58 3.82 -15.48
CA LYS A 67 -0.10 3.75 -15.53
C LYS A 67 0.56 3.70 -14.15
N LEU A 68 -0.09 4.29 -13.14
CA LEU A 68 0.36 4.27 -11.74
C LEU A 68 -0.20 3.08 -10.94
N GLY A 69 -0.97 2.19 -11.56
CA GLY A 69 -1.62 1.07 -10.86
C GLY A 69 -2.65 1.51 -9.82
N LEU A 70 -3.28 2.67 -9.99
CA LEU A 70 -4.29 3.22 -9.09
C LEU A 70 -5.71 2.88 -9.59
N SER A 71 -6.63 2.70 -8.65
CA SER A 71 -8.06 2.51 -8.89
C SER A 71 -8.71 3.81 -9.40
N PRO A 72 -9.96 3.74 -9.91
CA PRO A 72 -10.76 4.92 -10.26
C PRO A 72 -10.99 5.88 -9.09
N THR A 73 -10.83 5.42 -7.85
CA THR A 73 -10.93 6.24 -6.63
C THR A 73 -9.55 6.71 -6.13
N GLY A 74 -8.45 6.35 -6.81
CA GLY A 74 -7.09 6.78 -6.46
C GLY A 74 -6.40 5.88 -5.43
N VAL A 75 -6.97 4.72 -5.14
CA VAL A 75 -6.41 3.74 -4.22
C VAL A 75 -5.43 2.84 -4.99
N PRO A 76 -4.21 2.58 -4.50
CA PRO A 76 -3.30 1.62 -5.13
C PRO A 76 -3.94 0.24 -5.26
N LEU A 77 -4.04 -0.28 -6.47
CA LEU A 77 -4.51 -1.64 -6.73
C LEU A 77 -3.53 -2.69 -6.18
N THR A 78 -2.32 -2.27 -5.83
CA THR A 78 -1.25 -3.05 -5.19
C THR A 78 -1.32 -3.06 -3.66
N GLN A 79 -2.41 -2.62 -3.03
CA GLN A 79 -2.52 -2.60 -1.56
C GLN A 79 -2.39 -3.98 -0.89
N ALA A 80 -2.55 -5.09 -1.62
CA ALA A 80 -2.27 -6.43 -1.10
C ALA A 80 -0.79 -6.65 -0.73
N ALA A 81 0.16 -5.93 -1.35
CA ALA A 81 1.59 -6.13 -1.09
C ALA A 81 2.12 -5.30 0.09
N VAL A 82 1.53 -4.16 0.42
CA VAL A 82 1.96 -3.33 1.57
C VAL A 82 1.31 -3.75 2.89
N ALA A 83 0.09 -4.29 2.88
CA ALA A 83 -0.44 -4.99 4.06
C ALA A 83 0.34 -6.29 4.35
N ALA A 84 0.94 -6.90 3.33
CA ALA A 84 1.87 -8.04 3.47
C ALA A 84 3.31 -7.62 3.83
N ALA A 85 3.62 -6.31 3.80
CA ALA A 85 4.94 -5.77 4.12
C ALA A 85 5.03 -5.21 5.55
N VAL A 86 4.19 -5.69 6.47
CA VAL A 86 4.75 -6.00 7.80
C VAL A 86 5.64 -7.20 7.58
N VAL A 87 6.83 -6.97 7.02
CA VAL A 87 7.91 -7.96 7.02
C VAL A 87 8.32 -8.05 8.47
N GLN A 88 7.51 -8.74 9.27
CA GLN A 88 7.96 -9.21 10.56
C GLN A 88 9.23 -9.99 10.26
N THR A 89 10.30 -9.63 10.95
CA THR A 89 11.55 -10.38 10.78
C THR A 89 11.26 -11.87 11.02
N PRO A 90 11.98 -12.81 10.40
CA PRO A 90 11.76 -14.24 10.65
C PRO A 90 11.73 -14.58 12.17
N ARG A 91 12.46 -13.79 12.95
CA ARG A 91 12.50 -13.82 14.42
C ARG A 91 11.20 -13.35 15.09
N GLU A 92 10.66 -12.20 14.70
CA GLU A 92 9.36 -11.72 15.21
C GLU A 92 8.23 -12.69 14.88
N GLN A 93 8.23 -13.28 13.67
CA GLN A 93 7.25 -14.30 13.30
C GLN A 93 7.37 -15.54 14.19
N LEU A 94 8.59 -15.93 14.56
CA LEU A 94 8.82 -17.04 15.48
C LEU A 94 8.32 -16.72 16.89
N MET A 95 8.58 -15.51 17.42
CA MET A 95 8.05 -15.08 18.71
C MET A 95 6.52 -15.18 18.75
N VAL A 96 5.83 -14.70 17.71
CA VAL A 96 4.36 -14.81 17.61
C VAL A 96 3.89 -16.27 17.60
N LYS A 97 4.60 -17.16 16.89
CA LYS A 97 4.26 -18.59 16.91
C LYS A 97 4.50 -19.21 18.29
N LEU A 98 5.55 -18.83 18.99
CA LEU A 98 5.85 -19.30 20.36
C LEU A 98 4.78 -18.84 21.35
N VAL A 99 4.36 -17.57 21.30
CA VAL A 99 3.24 -17.05 22.11
C VAL A 99 1.96 -17.83 21.85
N LYS A 100 1.63 -18.10 20.59
CA LYS A 100 0.44 -18.91 20.24
C LYS A 100 0.54 -20.35 20.76
N ALA A 101 1.71 -20.97 20.65
CA ALA A 101 1.93 -22.32 21.15
C ALA A 101 1.79 -22.38 22.70
N ALA A 102 2.32 -21.37 23.41
CA ALA A 102 2.17 -21.25 24.85
C ALA A 102 0.72 -20.98 25.28
N ALA A 103 -0.02 -20.14 24.54
CA ALA A 103 -1.43 -19.84 24.84
C ALA A 103 -2.32 -21.08 24.84
N VAL A 104 -2.07 -22.03 23.92
CA VAL A 104 -2.80 -23.31 23.87
C VAL A 104 -2.50 -24.20 25.09
N ARG A 105 -1.40 -23.93 25.81
CA ARG A 105 -0.90 -24.71 26.94
C ARG A 105 -0.96 -23.93 28.27
N GLY A 106 -1.82 -22.92 28.35
CA GLY A 106 -2.02 -22.13 29.59
C GLY A 106 -0.79 -21.28 29.96
N GLY A 107 -0.14 -20.68 28.97
CA GLY A 107 0.97 -19.74 29.15
C GLY A 107 2.34 -20.40 29.32
N LYS A 108 2.43 -21.73 29.40
CA LYS A 108 3.69 -22.45 29.65
C LYS A 108 4.11 -23.33 28.49
N ILE A 109 5.39 -23.33 28.14
CA ILE A 109 5.91 -24.18 27.06
C ILE A 109 7.36 -24.63 27.34
N THR A 110 7.72 -25.81 26.84
CA THR A 110 9.10 -26.31 26.84
C THR A 110 9.75 -26.12 25.46
N VAL A 111 11.08 -26.15 25.37
CA VAL A 111 11.80 -26.03 24.08
C VAL A 111 11.33 -27.10 23.09
N THR A 112 11.16 -28.34 23.54
CA THR A 112 10.71 -29.44 22.67
C THR A 112 9.30 -29.21 22.13
N GLN A 113 8.37 -28.72 22.96
CA GLN A 113 7.01 -28.39 22.52
C GLN A 113 7.02 -27.23 21.53
N ALA A 114 7.81 -26.19 21.82
CA ALA A 114 7.99 -25.05 20.93
C ALA A 114 8.53 -25.48 19.55
N VAL A 115 9.52 -26.37 19.50
CA VAL A 115 10.03 -26.93 18.23
C VAL A 115 8.95 -27.73 17.49
N MET A 116 8.20 -28.58 18.19
CA MET A 116 7.11 -29.37 17.58
C MET A 116 6.00 -28.48 17.01
N ASP A 117 5.61 -27.42 17.72
CA ASP A 117 4.49 -26.56 17.33
C ASP A 117 4.89 -25.52 16.27
N THR A 118 6.15 -25.06 16.26
CA THR A 118 6.64 -24.04 15.32
C THR A 118 7.23 -24.61 14.03
N GLY A 119 7.72 -25.86 14.07
CA GLY A 119 8.50 -26.50 13.01
C GLY A 119 9.91 -25.94 12.84
N VAL A 120 10.38 -25.12 13.77
CA VAL A 120 11.69 -24.46 13.74
C VAL A 120 12.70 -25.25 14.58
N GLY A 121 13.98 -25.25 14.17
CA GLY A 121 15.03 -25.99 14.85
C GLY A 121 15.31 -25.51 16.29
N PHE A 122 15.85 -26.42 17.11
CA PHE A 122 16.14 -26.17 18.53
C PHE A 122 16.96 -24.91 18.78
N ALA A 123 18.01 -24.68 17.99
CA ALA A 123 18.90 -23.54 18.18
C ALA A 123 18.19 -22.19 18.01
N GLU A 124 17.29 -22.07 17.04
CA GLU A 124 16.54 -20.83 16.76
C GLU A 124 15.45 -20.60 17.80
N VAL A 125 14.76 -21.67 18.22
CA VAL A 125 13.76 -21.61 19.29
C VAL A 125 14.41 -21.19 20.62
N GLU A 126 15.53 -21.81 20.99
CA GLU A 126 16.24 -21.49 22.23
C GLU A 126 16.79 -20.05 22.23
N ALA A 127 17.38 -19.62 21.11
CA ALA A 127 17.86 -18.25 20.97
C ALA A 127 16.72 -17.22 21.10
N THR A 128 15.56 -17.53 20.54
CA THR A 128 14.38 -16.64 20.61
C THR A 128 13.77 -16.63 22.01
N LEU A 129 13.59 -17.79 22.65
CA LEU A 129 13.10 -17.87 24.02
C LEU A 129 14.04 -17.13 25.00
N LYS A 130 15.35 -17.28 24.83
CA LYS A 130 16.35 -16.58 25.66
C LYS A 130 16.26 -15.06 25.52
N GLU A 131 16.04 -14.56 24.30
CA GLU A 131 15.81 -13.13 24.08
C GLU A 131 14.49 -12.67 24.69
N MET A 132 13.43 -13.46 24.61
CA MET A 132 12.14 -13.14 25.22
C MET A 132 12.25 -13.06 26.75
N VAL A 133 13.09 -13.90 27.35
CA VAL A 133 13.45 -13.82 28.77
C VAL A 133 14.24 -12.54 29.07
N GLN A 134 15.25 -12.20 28.25
CA GLN A 134 16.02 -10.96 28.43
C GLN A 134 15.17 -9.70 28.29
N SER A 135 14.15 -9.75 27.44
CA SER A 135 13.22 -8.64 27.22
C SER A 135 12.13 -8.58 28.30
N GLY A 136 12.03 -9.59 29.18
CA GLY A 136 11.05 -9.64 30.27
C GLY A 136 9.65 -10.10 29.87
N TYR A 137 9.48 -10.76 28.72
CA TYR A 137 8.19 -11.33 28.30
C TYR A 137 7.93 -12.72 28.90
N ILE A 138 9.00 -13.41 29.29
CA ILE A 138 8.97 -14.81 29.73
C ILE A 138 9.83 -14.98 30.97
N ASP A 139 9.33 -15.75 31.93
CA ASP A 139 10.11 -16.26 33.07
C ASP A 139 10.56 -17.71 32.83
N VAL A 140 11.74 -18.05 33.33
CA VAL A 140 12.27 -19.42 33.26
C VAL A 140 12.04 -20.13 34.58
N GLY A 141 11.25 -21.19 34.53
CA GLY A 141 11.00 -22.11 35.63
C GLY A 141 11.54 -23.50 35.36
N ASN A 142 11.39 -24.36 36.35
CA ASN A 142 11.72 -25.77 36.24
C ASN A 142 10.57 -26.60 36.80
N ASP A 143 10.22 -27.67 36.10
CA ASP A 143 9.22 -28.61 36.58
C ASP A 143 9.78 -29.41 37.78
N PRO A 144 9.10 -29.42 38.94
CA PRO A 144 9.64 -30.02 40.16
C PRO A 144 9.68 -31.56 40.12
N VAL A 145 8.99 -32.19 39.17
CA VAL A 145 8.91 -33.66 39.07
C VAL A 145 9.85 -34.17 37.98
N SER A 146 9.79 -33.55 36.80
CA SER A 146 10.54 -33.98 35.62
C SER A 146 11.88 -33.28 35.45
N GLY A 147 12.11 -32.14 36.12
CA GLY A 147 13.33 -31.34 35.97
C GLY A 147 13.48 -30.67 34.60
N VAL A 148 12.38 -30.55 33.86
CA VAL A 148 12.36 -29.91 32.53
C VAL A 148 12.23 -28.41 32.68
N VAL A 149 13.03 -27.68 31.90
CA VAL A 149 12.96 -26.22 31.82
C VAL A 149 11.64 -25.80 31.18
N ILE A 150 10.88 -24.98 31.90
CA ILE A 150 9.61 -24.42 31.46
C ILE A 150 9.78 -22.91 31.24
N TYR A 151 9.28 -22.42 30.12
CA TYR A 151 9.17 -21.01 29.80
C TYR A 151 7.73 -20.56 30.05
N ASP A 152 7.56 -19.57 30.92
CA ASP A 152 6.29 -19.05 31.39
C ASP A 152 6.04 -17.65 30.83
N PHE A 153 5.00 -17.49 30.00
CA PHE A 153 4.65 -16.23 29.36
C PHE A 153 3.81 -15.40 30.33
N ILE A 154 4.35 -14.29 30.82
CA ILE A 154 3.81 -13.54 31.96
C ILE A 154 2.41 -12.96 31.68
N GLU A 155 2.09 -12.70 30.40
CA GLU A 155 0.84 -12.08 29.97
C GLU A 155 -0.29 -13.07 29.58
N LEU A 156 -0.05 -14.39 29.67
CA LEU A 156 -1.00 -15.44 29.28
C LEU A 156 -1.55 -16.20 30.48
#